data_AF-A0A972ZW15-F1
#
_entry.id   AF-A0A972ZW15-F1
#
_cell.length_a   1.000
_cell.length_b   1.000
_cell.length_c   1.000
_cell.angle_alpha   90.00
_cell.angle_beta   90.00
_cell.angle_gamma   90.00
#
_symmetry.space_group_name_H-M   'P 1'
#
loop_
_entity.id
_entity.type
_entity.pdbx_description
1 polymer ?
#
loop_
_entity_poly.entity_id
_entity_poly.type
_entity_poly.pdbx_seq_one_letter_code
_entity_poly.pdbx_strand_id
1 'polypeptide(L)'
;RDAVALLDQRDLDFEYDGEMTADVALNSEMMALYPFCRLSAPANVLVMPTLHSAHIASKMVQGLGSGTVIGPLLIGLEKSAQIASMDATVSDLVNMAALAAHDADS
;
A
#
# COMPACT_ATOMS: atom_id res chain seq x y z
N ARG A 1 -14.26 -5.84 -9.04
CA ARG A 1 -13.89 -6.74 -10.16
C ARG A 1 -13.10 -6.04 -11.26
N ASP A 2 -13.48 -4.83 -11.67
CA ASP A 2 -12.88 -4.15 -12.83
C ASP A 2 -11.36 -3.90 -12.71
N ALA A 3 -10.86 -3.64 -11.49
CA ALA A 3 -9.43 -3.46 -11.23
C ALA A 3 -8.60 -4.72 -11.54
N VAL A 4 -9.10 -5.91 -11.19
CA VAL A 4 -8.43 -7.19 -11.46
C VAL A 4 -8.42 -7.46 -12.96
N ALA A 5 -9.54 -7.22 -13.63
CA ALA A 5 -9.64 -7.41 -15.08
C ALA A 5 -8.72 -6.45 -15.88
N LEU A 6 -8.40 -5.27 -15.35
CA LEU A 6 -7.43 -4.35 -15.95
C LEU A 6 -5.98 -4.81 -15.71
N LEU A 7 -5.69 -5.39 -14.56
CA LEU A 7 -4.38 -5.95 -14.24
C LEU A 7 -4.12 -7.23 -15.04
N ASP A 8 -5.14 -8.06 -15.28
CA ASP A 8 -5.06 -9.27 -16.12
C ASP A 8 -4.68 -8.96 -17.58
N GLN A 9 -4.92 -7.73 -18.04
CA GLN A 9 -4.56 -7.26 -19.39
C GLN A 9 -3.15 -6.69 -19.48
N ARG A 10 -2.44 -6.57 -18.35
CA ARG A 10 -1.07 -6.08 -18.29
C ARG A 10 -0.13 -7.26 -18.06
N ASP A 11 1.02 -7.24 -18.74
CA ASP A 11 2.10 -8.19 -18.47
C ASP A 11 2.78 -7.77 -17.16
N LEU A 12 2.35 -8.38 -16.05
CA LEU A 12 2.78 -8.01 -14.69
C LEU A 12 3.75 -9.06 -14.16
N ASP A 13 4.79 -8.59 -13.48
CA ASP A 13 5.84 -9.39 -12.85
C ASP A 13 5.56 -9.70 -11.36
N PHE A 14 4.41 -9.25 -10.83
CA PHE A 14 4.00 -9.46 -9.44
C PHE A 14 2.68 -10.23 -9.31
N GLU A 15 2.57 -10.98 -8.21
CA GLU A 15 1.33 -11.65 -7.82
C GLU A 15 0.33 -10.66 -7.23
N TYR A 16 -0.92 -10.76 -7.65
CA TYR A 16 -2.01 -9.97 -7.09
C TYR A 16 -3.28 -10.80 -7.05
N ASP A 17 -4.13 -10.45 -6.09
CA ASP A 17 -5.48 -10.97 -6.00
C ASP A 17 -6.44 -9.84 -5.63
N GLY A 18 -7.69 -9.95 -6.05
CA GLY A 18 -8.68 -8.92 -5.82
C GLY A 18 -9.98 -9.46 -5.26
N GLU A 19 -10.69 -8.58 -4.55
CA GLU A 19 -11.88 -8.94 -3.76
C GLU A 19 -11.58 -9.92 -2.63
N MET A 20 -10.58 -9.59 -1.82
CA MET A 20 -10.25 -10.31 -0.60
C MET A 20 -10.34 -9.37 0.62
N THR A 21 -10.82 -9.90 1.74
CA THR A 21 -10.83 -9.17 3.01
C THR A 21 -9.44 -9.16 3.62
N ALA A 22 -9.10 -8.10 4.36
CA ALA A 22 -7.74 -7.91 4.88
C ALA A 22 -7.29 -9.02 5.85
N ASP A 23 -8.22 -9.63 6.58
CA ASP A 23 -7.97 -10.76 7.47
C ASP A 23 -7.56 -12.02 6.71
N VAL A 24 -8.15 -12.28 5.54
CA VAL A 24 -7.75 -13.39 4.68
C VAL A 24 -6.41 -13.08 4.01
N ALA A 25 -6.22 -11.85 3.53
CA ALA A 25 -4.98 -11.44 2.85
C ALA A 25 -3.73 -11.53 3.73
N LEU A 26 -3.87 -11.31 5.04
CA LEU A 26 -2.76 -11.27 5.99
C LEU A 26 -2.52 -12.62 6.71
N ASN A 27 -3.39 -13.61 6.54
CA ASN A 27 -3.31 -14.88 7.26
C ASN A 27 -3.20 -16.07 6.29
N SER A 28 -2.05 -16.74 6.30
CA SER A 28 -1.78 -17.91 5.45
C SER A 28 -2.72 -19.09 5.66
N GLU A 29 -3.22 -19.31 6.87
CA GLU A 29 -4.19 -20.37 7.16
C GLU A 29 -5.55 -20.08 6.49
N MET A 30 -5.96 -18.81 6.50
CA MET A 30 -7.21 -18.37 5.87
C MET A 30 -7.09 -18.30 4.35
N MET A 31 -5.92 -17.91 3.81
CA MET A 31 -5.65 -17.96 2.38
C MET A 31 -5.76 -19.38 1.81
N ALA A 32 -5.31 -20.40 2.56
CA ALA A 32 -5.40 -21.80 2.13
C ALA A 32 -6.85 -22.29 1.96
N LEU A 33 -7.81 -21.64 2.63
CA LEU A 33 -9.24 -21.90 2.50
C LEU A 33 -9.87 -21.21 1.27
N TYR A 34 -9.13 -20.34 0.58
CA TYR A 34 -9.55 -19.68 -0.64
C TYR A 34 -9.02 -20.44 -1.87
N PRO A 35 -9.85 -21.27 -2.54
CA PRO A 35 -9.39 -22.18 -3.61
C PRO A 35 -8.92 -21.46 -4.88
N PHE A 36 -9.16 -20.15 -4.99
CA PHE A 36 -8.76 -19.33 -6.14
C PHE A 36 -7.74 -18.26 -5.76
N CYS A 37 -7.13 -18.34 -4.56
CA CYS A 37 -6.10 -17.39 -4.15
C CYS A 37 -4.90 -17.47 -5.07
N ARG A 38 -4.53 -16.34 -5.69
CA ARG A 38 -3.35 -16.26 -6.57
C ARG A 38 -2.05 -15.95 -5.82
N LEU A 39 -2.15 -15.59 -4.54
CA LEU A 39 -1.00 -15.22 -3.70
C LEU A 39 -0.32 -16.47 -3.14
N SER A 40 0.99 -16.56 -3.34
CA SER A 40 1.84 -17.62 -2.76
C SER A 40 2.18 -17.38 -1.28
N ALA A 41 2.07 -16.13 -0.81
CA ALA A 41 2.41 -15.69 0.54
C ALA A 41 1.45 -14.59 1.03
N PRO A 42 1.41 -14.29 2.35
CA PRO A 42 0.57 -13.22 2.88
C PRO A 42 0.86 -11.88 2.19
N ALA A 43 -0.20 -11.10 1.94
CA ALA A 43 -0.10 -9.85 1.22
C ALA A 43 0.79 -8.83 1.96
N ASN A 44 1.78 -8.28 1.27
CA ASN A 44 2.63 -7.18 1.74
C ASN A 44 2.10 -5.80 1.34
N VAL A 45 1.26 -5.74 0.30
CA VAL A 45 0.63 -4.52 -0.21
C VAL A 45 -0.89 -4.70 -0.15
N LEU A 46 -1.56 -3.76 0.51
CA LEU A 46 -3.01 -3.77 0.67
C LEU A 46 -3.65 -2.58 -0.05
N VAL A 47 -4.31 -2.85 -1.17
CA VAL A 47 -5.02 -1.84 -1.95
C VAL A 47 -6.44 -1.69 -1.40
N MET A 48 -6.77 -0.48 -0.96
CA MET A 48 -8.05 -0.17 -0.32
C MET A 48 -9.10 0.28 -1.34
N PRO A 49 -10.38 -0.10 -1.17
CA PRO A 49 -11.43 0.23 -2.13
C PRO A 49 -11.81 1.72 -2.14
N THR A 50 -11.57 2.43 -1.03
CA THR A 50 -11.89 3.86 -0.92
C THR A 50 -10.84 4.62 -0.10
N LEU A 51 -10.70 5.92 -0.35
CA LEU A 51 -9.81 6.81 0.40
C LEU A 51 -10.14 6.83 1.91
N HIS A 52 -11.43 6.82 2.26
CA HIS A 52 -11.85 6.82 3.66
C HIS A 52 -11.43 5.54 4.38
N SER A 53 -11.60 4.37 3.73
CA SER A 53 -11.13 3.09 4.28
C SER A 53 -9.60 3.09 4.45
N ALA A 54 -8.87 3.60 3.46
CA ALA A 54 -7.41 3.71 3.54
C ALA A 54 -6.95 4.61 4.70
N HIS A 55 -7.59 5.77 4.86
CA HIS A 55 -7.25 6.74 5.89
C HIS A 55 -7.58 6.24 7.31
N ILE A 56 -8.69 5.53 7.47
CA ILE A 56 -9.06 4.93 8.76
C ILE A 56 -8.08 3.79 9.10
N ALA A 57 -7.80 2.91 8.14
CA ALA A 57 -6.89 1.78 8.33
C ALA A 57 -5.47 2.25 8.68
N SER A 58 -4.93 3.24 7.98
CA SER A 58 -3.59 3.77 8.27
C SER A 58 -3.50 4.38 9.68
N LYS A 59 -4.53 5.11 10.11
CA LYS A 59 -4.62 5.63 11.48
C LYS A 59 -4.79 4.54 12.53
N MET A 60 -5.53 3.48 12.23
CA MET A 60 -5.65 2.32 13.12
C MET A 60 -4.30 1.63 13.32
N VAL A 61 -3.56 1.37 12.24
CA VAL A 61 -2.21 0.79 12.31
C VAL A 61 -1.27 1.69 13.11
N GLN A 62 -1.33 3.01 12.90
CA GLN A 62 -0.56 3.99 13.68
C GLN A 62 -0.90 3.95 15.16
N GLY A 63 -2.20 3.97 15.50
CA GLY A 63 -2.68 3.99 16.89
C GLY A 63 -2.41 2.70 17.66
N LEU A 64 -2.35 1.55 16.97
CA LEU A 64 -1.96 0.27 17.55
C LEU A 64 -0.44 0.11 17.74
N GLY A 65 0.36 1.09 17.29
CA GLY A 65 1.82 1.06 17.42
C GLY A 65 2.49 -0.11 16.67
N SER A 66 1.79 -0.73 15.73
CA SER A 66 2.22 -1.96 15.04
C SER A 66 3.20 -1.70 13.89
N GLY A 67 3.91 -0.56 13.91
CA GLY A 67 4.92 -0.20 12.93
C GLY A 67 5.23 1.29 12.89
N THR A 68 6.33 1.65 12.25
CA THR A 68 6.64 3.04 11.92
C THR A 68 5.81 3.44 10.70
N VAL A 69 4.93 4.43 10.88
CA VAL A 69 4.11 4.96 9.78
C VAL A 69 4.89 6.04 9.04
N ILE A 70 5.17 5.78 7.77
CA ILE A 70 5.78 6.75 6.84
C ILE A 70 4.68 7.19 5.88
N GLY A 71 4.32 8.47 5.87
CA GLY A 71 3.34 8.99 4.91
C GLY A 71 2.77 10.37 5.26
N PRO A 72 1.94 10.95 4.37
CA PRO A 72 1.49 10.40 3.07
C PRO A 72 2.57 10.52 1.98
N LEU A 73 2.72 9.48 1.15
CA LEU A 73 3.58 9.50 -0.03
C LEU A 73 2.72 9.61 -1.28
N LEU A 74 3.08 10.55 -2.14
CA LEU A 74 2.48 10.71 -3.46
C LEU A 74 3.37 10.01 -4.49
N ILE A 75 2.79 9.11 -5.27
CA ILE A 75 3.46 8.36 -6.34
C ILE A 75 2.72 8.58 -7.66
N GLY A 76 3.44 8.56 -8.79
CA GLY A 76 2.85 8.66 -10.14
C GLY A 76 2.61 10.08 -10.66
N LEU A 77 3.25 11.10 -10.07
CA LEU A 77 3.28 12.46 -10.63
C LEU A 77 4.42 12.58 -11.65
N GLU A 78 4.24 13.40 -12.71
CA GLU A 78 5.30 13.68 -13.71
C GLU A 78 6.54 14.38 -13.10
N LYS A 79 6.36 15.01 -11.93
CA LYS A 79 7.43 15.61 -11.15
C LYS A 79 7.28 15.19 -9.69
N SER A 80 8.39 14.84 -9.07
CA SER A 80 8.43 14.46 -7.66
C SER A 80 7.95 15.61 -6.77
N ALA A 81 6.81 15.41 -6.11
CA ALA A 81 6.24 16.35 -5.16
C ALA A 81 5.67 15.56 -3.97
N GLN A 82 6.17 15.83 -2.77
CA GLN A 82 5.71 15.21 -1.53
C GLN A 82 5.06 16.27 -0.63
N ILE A 83 3.93 15.93 0.00
CA ILE A 83 3.22 16.82 0.93
C ILE A 83 3.57 16.39 2.35
N ALA A 84 4.39 17.19 3.03
CA ALA A 84 4.65 17.01 4.45
C ALA A 84 3.51 17.57 5.30
N SER A 85 3.05 16.79 6.29
CA SER A 85 2.14 17.28 7.32
C SER A 85 2.82 18.32 8.21
N MET A 86 2.08 19.31 8.73
CA MET A 86 2.65 20.32 9.63
C MET A 86 3.21 19.74 10.94
N ASP A 87 2.67 18.60 11.37
CA ASP A 87 3.10 17.87 12.57
C ASP A 87 4.24 16.87 12.30
N ALA A 88 4.84 16.89 11.09
CA ALA A 88 5.90 15.94 10.71
C ALA A 88 7.19 16.16 11.53
N THR A 89 7.82 15.06 11.95
CA THR A 89 9.11 15.15 12.63
C THR A 89 10.24 15.46 11.65
N VAL A 90 11.39 15.91 12.16
CA VAL A 90 12.59 16.13 11.34
C VAL A 90 12.99 14.85 10.59
N SER A 91 12.83 13.69 11.23
CA SER A 91 13.09 12.38 10.61
C SER A 91 12.17 12.12 9.42
N ASP A 92 10.88 12.42 9.56
CA ASP A 92 9.90 12.25 8.48
C ASP A 92 10.20 13.16 7.29
N LEU A 93 10.61 14.40 7.55
CA LEU A 93 11.01 15.34 6.50
C LEU A 93 12.24 14.86 5.73
N VAL A 94 13.27 14.35 6.43
CA VAL A 94 14.47 13.80 5.79
C VAL A 94 14.12 12.56 4.96
N ASN A 95 13.26 11.68 5.46
CA ASN A 95 12.81 10.49 4.74
C ASN A 95 12.00 10.85 3.49
N MET A 96 11.06 11.81 3.59
CA MET A 96 10.28 12.29 2.46
C MET A 96 11.16 12.96 1.40
N ALA A 97 12.17 13.75 1.81
CA ALA A 97 13.10 14.37 0.88
C ALA A 97 13.98 13.33 0.17
N ALA A 98 14.45 12.31 0.89
CA ALA A 98 15.24 11.22 0.30
C ALA A 98 14.42 10.41 -0.72
N LEU A 99 13.16 10.09 -0.39
CA LEU A 99 12.24 9.43 -1.32
C LEU A 99 11.96 10.31 -2.54
N ALA A 100 11.68 11.60 -2.33
CA ALA A 100 11.42 12.53 -3.42
C ALA A 100 12.61 12.68 -4.38
N ALA A 101 13.84 12.70 -3.85
CA ALA A 101 15.05 12.74 -4.65
C ALA A 101 15.25 11.44 -5.45
N HIS A 102 15.02 10.28 -4.84
CA HIS A 102 15.09 9.00 -5.52
C HIS A 102 14.08 8.90 -6.68
N ASP A 103 12.83 9.33 -6.45
CA ASP A 103 11.78 9.36 -7.45
C ASP A 103 12.05 10.38 -8.59
N ALA A 104 12.89 11.39 -8.36
CA ALA A 104 13.27 12.37 -9.38
C ALA A 104 14.46 11.91 -10.24
N ASP A 105 15.29 11.01 -9.72
CA ASP A 105 16.46 10.44 -10.41
C ASP A 105 16.11 9.19 -11.25
N SER A 106 14.91 8.62 -11.07
CA SER A 106 14.41 7.44 -11.80
C SER A 106 13.46 7.79 -12.95
#